data_AF-A0A927T7I1-F1
#
_entry.id   AF-A0A927T7I1-F1
#
_cell.length_a   1.000
_cell.length_b   1.000
_cell.length_c   1.000
_cell.angle_alpha   90.00
_cell.angle_beta   90.00
_cell.angle_gamma   90.00
#
_symmetry.space_group_name_H-M   'P 1'
#
loop_
_entity.id
_entity.type
_entity.pdbx_description
1 polymer ?
#
loop_
_entity_poly.entity_id
_entity_poly.type
_entity_poly.pdbx_seq_one_letter_code
_entity_poly.pdbx_strand_id
1 'polypeptide(L)'
;MRINIYYGGRGFIDDPSLYVIHKMQSVLEELNVQVQIYMLQEQKNVLTSLPQTLKECDGVILATTVEWFGIGGHLLQFLDACWLYGDKEKISKLYMCPIVMSTTYGERKYKTELETAWETLGGPLASGLCGYVPDAVALEMNDSYTRLIEKTAENLYRSISQKHISFPTSNVTINQKVSLTPNVNLTPQETEQLSQYVSDDNYVQKTKEDIKELASLFRNMMGDEEKAARSDHYPTLFKEHFTPMPGFRASYRFQIEGMDTPLALVIDQGSLNCDYADLERAEVDCTLEEEVLGAITKGQQTFQQAFMSGKIKMKGDFQLLRDLDKLFPFR
;
A
#
# COMPACT_ATOMS: atom_id res chain seq x y z
N MET A 1 37.58 19.95 -7.14
CA MET A 1 36.29 19.56 -7.73
C MET A 1 35.87 18.25 -7.10
N ARG A 2 34.61 18.11 -6.69
CA ARG A 2 34.09 16.88 -6.09
C ARG A 2 32.96 16.30 -6.94
N ILE A 3 33.07 15.03 -7.31
CA ILE A 3 32.06 14.32 -8.08
C ILE A 3 31.52 13.16 -7.26
N ASN A 4 30.20 13.08 -7.13
CA ASN A 4 29.54 11.95 -6.49
C ASN A 4 29.00 11.01 -7.57
N ILE A 5 29.23 9.70 -7.40
CA ILE A 5 28.67 8.65 -8.26
C ILE A 5 27.60 7.93 -7.46
N TYR A 6 26.36 7.92 -7.95
CA TYR A 6 25.28 7.12 -7.39
C TYR A 6 25.03 5.93 -8.30
N TYR A 7 25.31 4.74 -7.79
CA TYR A 7 25.15 3.49 -8.52
C TYR A 7 23.89 2.75 -8.07
N GLY A 8 22.97 2.57 -9.01
CA GLY A 8 21.65 1.97 -8.81
C GLY A 8 21.51 0.51 -9.25
N GLY A 9 22.59 -0.12 -9.70
CA GLY A 9 22.60 -1.53 -10.06
C GLY A 9 22.60 -2.47 -8.85
N ARG A 10 22.71 -3.78 -9.12
CA ARG A 10 22.67 -4.86 -8.11
C ARG A 10 24.05 -5.24 -7.55
N GLY A 11 25.11 -4.57 -8.01
CA GLY A 11 26.49 -4.76 -7.58
C GLY A 11 26.98 -6.20 -7.67
N PHE A 12 26.53 -6.92 -8.69
CA PHE A 12 27.18 -8.16 -9.09
C PHE A 12 28.58 -7.84 -9.63
N ILE A 13 29.52 -8.76 -9.44
CA ILE A 13 30.91 -8.60 -9.89
C ILE A 13 30.95 -8.42 -11.43
N ASP A 14 30.06 -9.12 -12.13
CA ASP A 14 29.97 -9.08 -13.60
C ASP A 14 29.08 -7.93 -14.12
N ASP A 15 28.79 -6.92 -13.29
CA ASP A 15 27.98 -5.78 -13.72
C ASP A 15 28.79 -4.83 -14.63
N PRO A 16 28.36 -4.62 -15.90
CA PRO A 16 29.10 -3.77 -16.85
C PRO A 16 29.15 -2.30 -16.44
N SER A 17 28.13 -1.77 -15.76
CA SER A 17 28.16 -0.38 -15.27
C SER A 17 29.16 -0.22 -14.13
N LEU A 18 29.39 -1.27 -13.33
CA LEU A 18 30.35 -1.23 -12.23
C LEU A 18 31.79 -1.04 -12.77
N TYR A 19 32.15 -1.77 -13.82
CA TYR A 19 33.42 -1.57 -14.53
C TYR A 19 33.56 -0.12 -15.04
N VAL A 20 32.50 0.40 -15.67
CA VAL A 20 32.51 1.76 -16.25
C VAL A 20 32.71 2.82 -15.17
N ILE A 21 32.00 2.73 -14.03
CA ILE A 21 32.15 3.72 -12.97
C ILE A 21 33.55 3.66 -12.33
N HIS A 22 34.14 2.49 -12.17
CA HIS A 22 35.49 2.35 -11.62
C HIS A 22 36.55 2.88 -12.59
N LYS A 23 36.37 2.64 -13.90
CA LYS A 23 37.26 3.21 -14.91
C LYS A 23 37.12 4.73 -14.96
N MET A 24 35.89 5.28 -14.91
CA MET A 24 35.69 6.73 -14.84
C MET A 24 36.25 7.34 -13.56
N GLN A 25 36.10 6.66 -12.41
CA GLN A 25 36.70 7.07 -11.15
C GLN A 25 38.22 7.22 -11.31
N SER A 26 38.89 6.19 -11.86
CA SER A 26 40.34 6.21 -12.06
C SER A 26 40.79 7.42 -12.89
N VAL A 27 40.08 7.69 -14.00
CA VAL A 27 40.38 8.84 -14.89
C VAL A 27 40.15 10.18 -14.18
N LEU A 28 39.09 10.29 -13.37
CA LEU A 28 38.79 11.51 -12.63
C LEU A 28 39.79 11.74 -11.49
N GLU A 29 40.22 10.69 -10.79
CA GLU A 29 41.25 10.75 -9.76
C GLU A 29 42.61 11.17 -10.33
N GLU A 30 42.97 10.68 -11.53
CA GLU A 30 44.16 11.15 -12.27
C GLU A 30 44.12 12.66 -12.57
N LEU A 31 42.91 13.23 -12.74
CA LEU A 31 42.68 14.66 -12.94
C LEU A 31 42.59 15.45 -11.61
N ASN A 32 42.96 14.87 -10.48
CA ASN A 32 42.85 15.43 -9.12
C ASN A 32 41.41 15.81 -8.71
N VAL A 33 40.43 15.04 -9.17
CA VAL A 33 39.02 15.17 -8.74
C VAL A 33 38.77 14.25 -7.57
N GLN A 34 38.11 14.74 -6.53
CA GLN A 34 37.66 13.90 -5.44
C GLN A 34 36.39 13.16 -5.87
N VAL A 35 36.45 11.84 -5.99
CA VAL A 35 35.32 11.00 -6.37
C VAL A 35 34.80 10.24 -5.15
N GLN A 36 33.48 10.22 -4.96
CA GLN A 36 32.85 9.40 -3.93
C GLN A 36 31.74 8.56 -4.53
N ILE A 37 31.83 7.23 -4.37
CA ILE A 37 30.85 6.28 -4.89
C ILE A 37 29.88 5.88 -3.79
N TYR A 38 28.59 6.01 -4.09
CA TYR A 38 27.48 5.58 -3.26
C TYR A 38 26.78 4.41 -3.92
N MET A 39 26.98 3.22 -3.35
CA MET A 39 26.25 2.00 -3.73
C MET A 39 24.83 2.07 -3.13
N LEU A 40 23.84 2.47 -3.93
CA LEU A 40 22.48 2.72 -3.42
C LEU A 40 21.83 1.47 -2.82
N GLN A 41 22.22 0.29 -3.30
CA GLN A 41 21.78 -0.99 -2.77
C GLN A 41 22.24 -1.29 -1.33
N GLU A 42 23.36 -0.71 -0.89
CA GLU A 42 23.89 -0.88 0.47
C GLU A 42 23.30 0.18 1.41
N GLN A 43 22.90 1.32 0.85
CA GLN A 43 22.42 2.51 1.56
C GLN A 43 20.88 2.57 1.68
N LYS A 44 20.18 1.43 1.68
CA LYS A 44 18.70 1.36 1.65
C LYS A 44 18.02 2.20 2.74
N ASN A 45 18.59 2.22 3.93
CA ASN A 45 18.04 2.93 5.09
C ASN A 45 18.36 4.44 5.09
N VAL A 46 19.30 4.88 4.24
CA VAL A 46 19.89 6.23 4.25
C VAL A 46 19.52 7.01 2.97
N LEU A 47 18.79 6.38 2.03
CA LEU A 47 18.37 6.94 0.75
C LEU A 47 17.68 8.32 0.87
N THR A 48 16.87 8.52 1.90
CA THR A 48 16.17 9.80 2.15
C THR A 48 17.11 10.94 2.54
N SER A 49 18.26 10.63 3.14
CA SER A 49 19.28 11.62 3.53
C SER A 49 20.40 11.79 2.51
N LEU A 50 20.54 10.87 1.54
CA LEU A 50 21.56 10.97 0.49
C LEU A 50 21.52 12.27 -0.32
N PRO A 51 20.37 12.92 -0.60
CA PRO A 51 20.35 14.23 -1.26
C PRO A 51 21.17 15.30 -0.54
N GLN A 52 21.43 15.17 0.77
CA GLN A 52 22.30 16.11 1.49
C GLN A 52 23.74 16.08 0.98
N THR A 53 24.20 14.93 0.49
CA THR A 53 25.55 14.76 -0.08
C THR A 53 25.75 15.56 -1.38
N LEU A 54 24.65 15.97 -2.03
CA LEU A 54 24.68 16.84 -3.22
C LEU A 54 25.14 18.28 -2.89
N LYS A 55 25.08 18.70 -1.62
CA LYS A 55 25.48 20.06 -1.22
C LYS A 55 26.98 20.32 -1.38
N GLU A 56 27.78 19.27 -1.29
CA GLU A 56 29.24 19.32 -1.31
C GLU A 56 29.85 18.90 -2.65
N CYS A 57 29.05 18.48 -3.63
CA CYS A 57 29.53 18.09 -4.95
C CYS A 57 29.44 19.24 -5.97
N ASP A 58 30.27 19.16 -7.00
CA ASP A 58 30.23 20.03 -8.19
C ASP A 58 29.61 19.32 -9.40
N GLY A 59 29.54 17.99 -9.36
CA GLY A 59 28.96 17.16 -10.41
C GLY A 59 28.51 15.80 -9.89
N VAL A 60 27.62 15.18 -10.65
CA VAL A 60 26.97 13.91 -10.29
C VAL A 60 27.07 12.94 -11.46
N ILE A 61 27.33 11.67 -11.17
CA ILE A 61 27.21 10.58 -12.12
C ILE A 61 26.10 9.66 -11.61
N LEU A 62 25.08 9.43 -12.45
CA LEU A 62 24.02 8.46 -12.16
C LEU A 62 24.26 7.23 -13.01
N ALA A 63 24.57 6.10 -12.38
CA ALA A 63 24.92 4.87 -13.06
C ALA A 63 23.93 3.75 -12.75
N THR A 64 23.48 3.01 -13.76
CA THR A 64 22.61 1.84 -13.56
C THR A 64 22.77 0.82 -14.67
N THR A 65 22.47 -0.44 -14.34
CA THR A 65 22.43 -1.55 -15.29
C THR A 65 21.01 -2.01 -15.49
N VAL A 66 20.57 -1.99 -16.75
CA VAL A 66 19.25 -2.42 -17.20
C VAL A 66 19.31 -3.93 -17.44
N GLU A 67 18.71 -4.67 -16.53
CA GLU A 67 18.54 -6.13 -16.66
C GLU A 67 17.17 -6.50 -17.22
N TRP A 68 16.12 -5.73 -16.88
CA TRP A 68 14.76 -5.96 -17.34
C TRP A 68 14.08 -4.66 -17.78
N PHE A 69 13.29 -4.05 -16.90
CA PHE A 69 12.50 -2.86 -17.22
C PHE A 69 12.68 -1.80 -16.15
N GLY A 70 13.20 -0.65 -16.54
CA GLY A 70 13.42 0.52 -15.69
C GLY A 70 14.88 0.74 -15.33
N ILE A 71 15.12 1.92 -14.78
CA ILE A 71 16.44 2.40 -14.30
C ILE A 71 16.87 1.79 -12.95
N GLY A 72 16.10 0.86 -12.41
CA GLY A 72 16.32 0.24 -11.09
C GLY A 72 15.62 1.00 -9.95
N GLY A 73 15.01 0.25 -9.02
CA GLY A 73 14.19 0.82 -7.96
C GLY A 73 14.95 1.70 -6.97
N HIS A 74 16.21 1.36 -6.66
CA HIS A 74 17.04 2.16 -5.75
C HIS A 74 17.38 3.54 -6.35
N LEU A 75 17.65 3.60 -7.66
CA LEU A 75 17.94 4.86 -8.34
C LEU A 75 16.68 5.72 -8.45
N LEU A 76 15.53 5.10 -8.72
CA LEU A 76 14.25 5.81 -8.72
C LEU A 76 13.94 6.41 -7.33
N GLN A 77 14.10 5.63 -6.27
CA GLN A 77 13.90 6.09 -4.89
C GLN A 77 14.87 7.22 -4.52
N PHE A 78 16.10 7.19 -5.03
CA PHE A 78 17.05 8.30 -4.86
C PHE A 78 16.61 9.56 -5.61
N LEU A 79 16.08 9.45 -6.83
CA LEU A 79 15.53 10.57 -7.58
C LEU A 79 14.29 11.17 -6.90
N ASP A 80 13.41 10.33 -6.34
CA ASP A 80 12.27 10.77 -5.53
C ASP A 80 12.73 11.52 -4.27
N ALA A 81 13.77 11.02 -3.60
CA ALA A 81 14.37 11.70 -2.46
C ALA A 81 15.00 13.05 -2.88
N CYS A 82 15.64 13.13 -4.04
CA CYS A 82 16.15 14.39 -4.60
C CYS A 82 15.02 15.38 -4.89
N TRP A 83 13.85 14.92 -5.34
CA TRP A 83 12.69 15.78 -5.57
C TRP A 83 12.12 16.35 -4.26
N LEU A 84 11.99 15.49 -3.23
CA LEU A 84 11.35 15.83 -1.95
C LEU A 84 12.27 16.63 -1.00
N TYR A 85 13.54 16.22 -0.90
CA TYR A 85 14.48 16.72 0.11
C TYR A 85 15.71 17.42 -0.49
N GLY A 86 15.88 17.37 -1.81
CA GLY A 86 17.00 17.99 -2.50
C GLY A 86 16.90 19.50 -2.56
N ASP A 87 18.05 20.17 -2.40
CA ASP A 87 18.17 21.61 -2.58
C ASP A 87 18.18 21.95 -4.08
N LYS A 88 17.06 22.47 -4.58
CA LYS A 88 16.87 22.79 -6.01
C LYS A 88 17.84 23.85 -6.51
N GLU A 89 18.26 24.80 -5.68
CA GLU A 89 19.23 25.82 -6.09
C GLU A 89 20.60 25.20 -6.33
N LYS A 90 20.98 24.22 -5.51
CA LYS A 90 22.21 23.46 -5.72
C LYS A 90 22.09 22.58 -6.95
N ILE A 91 21.02 21.81 -7.09
CA ILE A 91 20.79 20.92 -8.24
C ILE A 91 20.85 21.70 -9.56
N SER A 92 20.33 22.93 -9.61
CA SER A 92 20.40 23.80 -10.80
C SER A 92 21.82 24.12 -11.31
N LYS A 93 22.83 23.91 -10.48
CA LYS A 93 24.25 24.15 -10.78
C LYS A 93 25.04 22.85 -10.94
N LEU A 94 24.44 21.69 -10.67
CA LEU A 94 25.09 20.38 -10.69
C LEU A 94 24.92 19.71 -12.05
N TYR A 95 26.04 19.52 -12.74
CA TYR A 95 26.06 18.74 -13.98
C TYR A 95 25.90 17.26 -13.67
N MET A 96 24.91 16.62 -14.30
CA MET A 96 24.69 15.19 -14.20
C MET A 96 25.12 14.46 -15.47
N CYS A 97 25.89 13.39 -15.29
CA CYS A 97 26.29 12.46 -16.34
C CYS A 97 25.56 11.13 -16.17
N PRO A 98 24.66 10.75 -17.10
CA PRO A 98 23.96 9.48 -17.03
C PRO A 98 24.82 8.36 -17.65
N ILE A 99 24.96 7.25 -16.93
CA ILE A 99 25.61 6.03 -17.39
C ILE A 99 24.61 4.89 -17.32
N VAL A 100 24.26 4.33 -18.47
CA VAL A 100 23.28 3.24 -18.53
C VAL A 100 23.85 2.10 -19.36
N MET A 101 24.26 1.02 -18.70
CA MET A 101 24.58 -0.23 -19.39
C MET A 101 23.39 -1.17 -19.38
N SER A 102 23.39 -2.14 -20.27
CA SER A 102 22.35 -3.16 -20.35
C SER A 102 22.94 -4.50 -20.72
N THR A 103 22.41 -5.54 -20.11
CA THR A 103 22.58 -6.94 -20.55
C THR A 103 21.42 -7.38 -21.45
N THR A 104 20.38 -6.54 -21.54
CA THR A 104 19.19 -6.73 -22.38
C THR A 104 18.92 -5.46 -23.20
N TYR A 105 17.70 -5.24 -23.67
CA TYR A 105 17.36 -4.09 -24.53
C TYR A 105 16.84 -2.90 -23.70
N GLY A 106 17.06 -1.68 -24.21
CA GLY A 106 16.34 -0.48 -23.73
C GLY A 106 17.22 0.58 -23.07
N GLU A 107 18.54 0.38 -23.02
CA GLU A 107 19.53 1.29 -22.47
C GLU A 107 19.38 2.73 -22.96
N ARG A 108 19.09 2.92 -24.25
CA ARG A 108 18.91 4.25 -24.81
C ARG A 108 17.68 4.96 -24.25
N LYS A 109 16.57 4.23 -24.08
CA LYS A 109 15.34 4.78 -23.50
C LYS A 109 15.59 5.21 -22.04
N TYR A 110 16.22 4.34 -21.26
CA TYR A 110 16.48 4.59 -19.85
C TYR A 110 17.52 5.69 -19.61
N LYS A 111 18.49 5.84 -20.51
CA LYS A 111 19.38 7.02 -20.51
C LYS A 111 18.59 8.31 -20.66
N THR A 112 17.71 8.40 -21.66
CA THR A 112 16.87 9.58 -21.87
C THR A 112 15.89 9.81 -20.70
N GLU A 113 15.43 8.75 -20.05
CA GLU A 113 14.59 8.83 -18.85
C GLU A 113 15.35 9.46 -17.68
N LEU A 114 16.61 9.07 -17.44
CA LEU A 114 17.46 9.70 -16.42
C LEU A 114 17.76 11.17 -16.75
N GLU A 115 18.04 11.48 -18.01
CA GLU A 115 18.23 12.85 -18.50
C GLU A 115 16.99 13.70 -18.19
N THR A 116 15.81 13.20 -18.54
CA THR A 116 14.53 13.89 -18.32
C THR A 116 14.25 14.08 -16.83
N ALA A 117 14.52 13.07 -16.00
CA ALA A 117 14.32 13.14 -14.56
C ALA A 117 15.21 14.23 -13.91
N TRP A 118 16.48 14.32 -14.32
CA TRP A 118 17.39 15.33 -13.79
C TRP A 118 17.08 16.74 -14.29
N GLU A 119 16.69 16.89 -15.56
CA GLU A 119 16.18 18.17 -16.07
C GLU A 119 14.91 18.62 -15.33
N THR A 120 14.07 17.66 -14.92
CA THR A 120 12.86 17.94 -14.14
C THR A 120 13.21 18.47 -12.75
N LEU A 121 14.29 17.96 -12.15
CA LEU A 121 14.87 18.52 -10.92
C LEU A 121 15.52 19.90 -11.12
N GLY A 122 15.74 20.31 -12.38
CA GLY A 122 16.28 21.62 -12.77
C GLY A 122 17.79 21.65 -13.01
N GLY A 123 18.47 20.49 -12.98
CA GLY A 123 19.92 20.41 -13.12
C GLY A 123 20.41 20.28 -14.57
N PRO A 124 21.58 20.85 -14.92
CA PRO A 124 22.15 20.73 -16.27
C PRO A 124 22.66 19.31 -16.55
N LEU A 125 22.60 18.92 -17.83
CA LEU A 125 23.09 17.62 -18.30
C LEU A 125 24.51 17.73 -18.87
N ALA A 126 25.32 16.71 -18.62
CA ALA A 126 26.59 16.45 -19.28
C ALA A 126 26.46 15.26 -20.23
N SER A 127 27.46 15.06 -21.08
CA SER A 127 27.47 13.95 -22.04
C SER A 127 27.57 12.60 -21.32
N GLY A 128 26.47 11.85 -21.34
CA GLY A 128 26.39 10.51 -20.77
C GLY A 128 26.73 9.37 -21.72
N LEU A 129 26.88 8.18 -21.16
CA LEU A 129 27.22 6.95 -21.88
C LEU A 129 26.07 5.93 -21.80
N CYS A 130 25.79 5.23 -22.90
CA CYS A 130 24.94 4.06 -22.87
C CYS A 130 25.47 2.96 -23.79
N GLY A 131 25.30 1.70 -23.39
CA GLY A 131 25.79 0.57 -24.16
C GLY A 131 25.10 -0.75 -23.82
N TYR A 132 25.05 -1.64 -24.81
CA TYR A 132 24.71 -3.04 -24.62
C TYR A 132 25.99 -3.84 -24.46
N VAL A 133 26.10 -4.55 -23.34
CA VAL A 133 27.26 -5.36 -23.00
C VAL A 133 26.75 -6.70 -22.46
N PRO A 134 26.86 -7.79 -23.24
CA PRO A 134 26.38 -9.10 -22.82
C PRO A 134 27.25 -9.72 -21.72
N ASP A 135 28.54 -9.37 -21.68
CA ASP A 135 29.52 -9.87 -20.72
C ASP A 135 30.51 -8.76 -20.37
N ALA A 136 30.75 -8.55 -19.08
CA ALA A 136 31.69 -7.56 -18.58
C ALA A 136 33.12 -7.80 -19.11
N VAL A 137 33.53 -9.06 -19.27
CA VAL A 137 34.87 -9.39 -19.78
C VAL A 137 35.10 -8.84 -21.19
N ALA A 138 34.07 -8.84 -22.04
CA ALA A 138 34.16 -8.29 -23.38
C ALA A 138 34.34 -6.76 -23.39
N LEU A 139 33.88 -6.08 -22.33
CA LEU A 139 34.07 -4.64 -22.13
C LEU A 139 35.50 -4.33 -21.68
N GLU A 140 36.06 -5.14 -20.78
CA GLU A 140 37.43 -4.99 -20.29
C GLU A 140 38.48 -5.22 -21.38
N MET A 141 38.25 -6.21 -22.24
CA MET A 141 39.19 -6.60 -23.29
C MET A 141 39.21 -5.65 -24.50
N ASN A 142 38.29 -4.69 -24.58
CA ASN A 142 38.15 -3.82 -25.74
C ASN A 142 38.65 -2.40 -25.47
N ASP A 143 39.85 -2.10 -25.94
CA ASP A 143 40.48 -0.78 -25.83
C ASP A 143 39.64 0.37 -26.43
N SER A 144 38.82 0.09 -27.44
CA SER A 144 37.99 1.12 -28.08
C SER A 144 36.87 1.59 -27.14
N TYR A 145 36.29 0.67 -26.36
CA TYR A 145 35.28 1.02 -25.36
C TYR A 145 35.93 1.74 -24.17
N THR A 146 37.11 1.32 -23.75
CA THR A 146 37.88 1.99 -22.70
C THR A 146 38.15 3.46 -23.07
N ARG A 147 38.58 3.74 -24.32
CA ARG A 147 38.78 5.10 -24.82
C ARG A 147 37.48 5.93 -24.84
N LEU A 148 36.34 5.29 -25.11
CA LEU A 148 35.04 5.95 -25.08
C LEU A 148 34.69 6.40 -23.65
N ILE A 149 34.93 5.51 -22.66
CA ILE A 149 34.71 5.80 -21.24
C ILE A 149 35.62 6.93 -20.77
N GLU A 150 36.91 6.88 -21.11
CA GLU A 150 37.89 7.93 -20.81
C GLU A 150 37.46 9.29 -21.39
N LYS A 151 37.06 9.30 -22.66
CA LYS A 151 36.53 10.52 -23.32
C LYS A 151 35.28 11.06 -22.64
N THR A 152 34.38 10.20 -22.16
CA THR A 152 33.19 10.65 -21.44
C THR A 152 33.53 11.25 -20.07
N ALA A 153 34.50 10.68 -19.34
CA ALA A 153 34.98 11.24 -18.07
C ALA A 153 35.66 12.60 -18.28
N GLU A 154 36.51 12.74 -19.30
CA GLU A 154 37.17 14.00 -19.63
C GLU A 154 36.14 15.08 -20.05
N ASN A 155 35.15 14.71 -20.85
CA ASN A 155 34.06 15.62 -21.24
C ASN A 155 33.28 16.11 -20.02
N LEU A 156 32.97 15.23 -19.06
CA LEU A 156 32.31 15.61 -17.81
C LEU A 156 33.16 16.62 -17.02
N TYR A 157 34.45 16.33 -16.84
CA TYR A 157 35.39 17.24 -16.18
C TYR A 157 35.41 18.61 -16.87
N ARG A 158 35.48 18.63 -18.20
CA ARG A 158 35.48 19.85 -19.01
C ARG A 158 34.17 20.63 -18.86
N SER A 159 33.02 19.96 -18.90
CA SER A 159 31.71 20.59 -18.73
C SER A 159 31.57 21.29 -17.38
N ILE A 160 32.02 20.66 -16.30
CA ILE A 160 31.95 21.23 -14.94
C ILE A 160 32.95 22.38 -14.80
N SER A 161 34.21 22.17 -15.19
CA SER A 161 35.28 23.18 -15.03
C SER A 161 35.04 24.43 -15.88
N GLN A 162 34.53 24.28 -17.10
CA GLN A 162 34.25 25.41 -18.00
C GLN A 162 32.84 25.99 -17.81
N LYS A 163 32.00 25.40 -16.95
CA LYS A 163 30.58 25.76 -16.77
C LYS A 163 29.89 25.90 -18.12
N HIS A 164 30.04 24.87 -18.96
CA HIS A 164 29.57 24.93 -20.34
C HIS A 164 28.07 25.27 -20.36
N ILE A 165 27.74 26.39 -21.02
CA ILE A 165 26.38 26.88 -21.15
C ILE A 165 25.72 26.08 -22.26
N SER A 166 24.74 25.24 -21.94
CA SER A 166 23.90 24.56 -22.92
C SER A 166 22.71 25.44 -23.29
N PHE A 167 22.12 25.21 -24.47
CA PHE A 167 20.86 25.84 -24.83
C PHE A 167 19.76 25.45 -23.81
N PRO A 168 18.85 26.38 -23.47
CA PRO A 168 17.76 26.07 -22.55
C PRO A 168 16.82 25.05 -23.19
N THR A 169 16.61 23.92 -22.52
CA THR A 169 15.61 22.93 -22.94
C THR A 169 14.21 23.38 -22.52
N SER A 170 13.19 22.87 -23.23
CA SER A 170 11.79 23.20 -22.98
C SER A 170 11.39 22.89 -21.54
N ASN A 171 11.86 21.77 -21.00
CA ASN A 171 11.59 21.34 -19.62
C ASN A 171 12.17 22.32 -18.60
N VAL A 172 13.42 22.75 -18.78
CA VAL A 172 14.07 23.74 -17.90
C VAL A 172 13.34 25.09 -17.95
N THR A 173 12.95 25.53 -19.14
CA THR A 173 12.25 26.80 -19.34
C THR A 173 10.83 26.80 -18.75
N ILE A 174 10.12 25.67 -18.85
CA ILE A 174 8.78 25.50 -18.26
C ILE A 174 8.90 25.35 -16.75
N ASN A 175 9.86 24.58 -16.24
CA ASN A 175 10.08 24.42 -14.80
C ASN A 175 10.49 25.73 -14.12
N GLN A 176 11.26 26.61 -14.77
CA GLN A 176 11.51 27.95 -14.23
C GLN A 176 10.23 28.80 -14.17
N LYS A 177 9.36 28.72 -15.18
CA LYS A 177 8.08 29.45 -15.19
C LYS A 177 7.04 28.87 -14.22
N VAL A 178 7.07 27.56 -13.97
CA VAL A 178 6.15 26.86 -13.06
C VAL A 178 6.67 26.85 -11.62
N SER A 179 7.98 26.86 -11.39
CA SER A 179 8.58 27.10 -10.05
C SER A 179 8.46 28.56 -9.60
N LEU A 180 8.07 29.45 -10.53
CA LEU A 180 7.53 30.77 -10.25
C LEU A 180 6.01 30.75 -10.00
N THR A 181 5.39 29.57 -9.78
CA THR A 181 4.22 29.57 -8.90
C THR A 181 4.75 29.97 -7.52
N PRO A 182 4.26 31.06 -6.95
CA PRO A 182 4.84 31.59 -5.74
C PRO A 182 4.78 30.49 -4.69
N ASN A 183 5.93 30.17 -4.09
CA ASN A 183 5.91 29.95 -2.65
C ASN A 183 5.05 31.08 -2.11
N VAL A 184 3.86 30.75 -1.61
CA VAL A 184 2.99 31.76 -1.03
C VAL A 184 3.78 32.32 0.14
N ASN A 185 4.50 33.42 -0.08
CA ASN A 185 5.09 34.23 0.96
C ASN A 185 3.91 34.91 1.62
N LEU A 186 3.15 34.13 2.38
CA LEU A 186 2.09 34.60 3.24
C LEU A 186 2.72 35.65 4.13
N THR A 187 2.10 36.83 4.18
CA THR A 187 2.49 37.82 5.19
C THR A 187 2.34 37.19 6.59
N PRO A 188 3.08 37.66 7.62
CA PRO A 188 2.94 37.13 8.98
C PRO A 188 1.49 37.08 9.45
N GLN A 189 0.66 38.02 8.97
CA GLN A 189 -0.78 38.13 9.25
C GLN A 189 -1.62 37.03 8.56
N GLU A 190 -1.28 36.63 7.34
CA GLU A 190 -1.96 35.51 6.65
C GLU A 190 -1.48 34.14 7.15
N THR A 191 -0.22 34.06 7.60
CA THR A 191 0.33 32.87 8.25
C THR A 191 -0.33 32.62 9.61
N GLU A 192 -0.60 33.68 10.40
CA GLU A 192 -1.37 33.60 11.64
C GLU A 192 -2.83 33.19 11.42
N GLN A 193 -3.47 33.68 10.36
CA GLN A 193 -4.83 33.25 10.01
C GLN A 193 -4.88 31.78 9.59
N LEU A 194 -3.91 31.32 8.78
CA LEU A 194 -3.81 29.91 8.40
C LEU A 194 -3.42 29.00 9.58
N SER A 195 -2.57 29.47 10.50
CA SER A 195 -2.24 28.72 11.71
C SER A 195 -3.37 28.74 12.75
N GLN A 196 -4.24 29.75 12.78
CA GLN A 196 -5.51 29.67 13.51
C GLN A 196 -6.48 28.63 12.93
N TYR A 197 -6.54 28.48 11.59
CA TYR A 197 -7.38 27.45 10.96
C TYR A 197 -6.80 26.03 11.08
N VAL A 198 -5.48 25.87 11.17
CA VAL A 198 -4.81 24.57 11.34
C VAL A 198 -4.68 24.17 12.83
N SER A 199 -4.78 25.14 13.74
CA SER A 199 -4.73 24.95 15.20
C SER A 199 -6.08 25.14 15.87
N ASP A 200 -7.20 25.03 15.13
CA ASP A 200 -8.51 25.05 15.77
C ASP A 200 -8.73 23.66 16.39
N ASP A 201 -8.24 23.48 17.61
CA ASP A 201 -8.49 22.30 18.43
C ASP A 201 -10.01 22.04 18.51
N ASN A 202 -10.85 23.09 18.41
CA ASN A 202 -12.30 22.94 18.31
C ASN A 202 -12.76 22.30 17.00
N TYR A 203 -12.09 22.55 15.87
CA TYR A 203 -12.41 21.91 14.59
C TYR A 203 -11.97 20.45 14.60
N VAL A 204 -10.79 20.14 15.13
CA VAL A 204 -10.33 18.74 15.27
C VAL A 204 -11.19 17.98 16.29
N GLN A 205 -11.60 18.64 17.38
CA GLN A 205 -12.53 18.06 18.36
C GLN A 205 -13.92 17.87 17.76
N LYS A 206 -14.49 18.87 17.07
CA LYS A 206 -15.76 18.72 16.33
C LYS A 206 -15.68 17.61 15.30
N THR A 207 -14.62 17.54 14.51
CA THR A 207 -14.47 16.48 13.49
C THR A 207 -14.36 15.10 14.15
N LYS A 208 -13.70 14.99 15.31
CA LYS A 208 -13.66 13.74 16.09
C LYS A 208 -15.00 13.40 16.74
N GLU A 209 -15.76 14.39 17.19
CA GLU A 209 -17.12 14.22 17.71
C GLU A 209 -18.07 13.82 16.59
N ASP A 210 -18.06 14.51 15.46
CA ASP A 210 -18.85 14.21 14.27
C ASP A 210 -18.53 12.80 13.75
N ILE A 211 -17.24 12.40 13.70
CA ILE A 211 -16.86 11.03 13.33
C ILE A 211 -17.39 10.01 14.36
N LYS A 212 -17.37 10.33 15.66
CA LYS A 212 -17.93 9.46 16.70
C LYS A 212 -19.45 9.39 16.62
N GLU A 213 -20.14 10.50 16.37
CA GLU A 213 -21.58 10.57 16.19
C GLU A 213 -21.98 9.77 14.96
N LEU A 214 -21.34 9.98 13.80
CA LEU A 214 -21.56 9.19 12.59
C LEU A 214 -21.29 7.71 12.83
N ALA A 215 -20.20 7.35 13.51
CA ALA A 215 -19.91 5.95 13.84
C ALA A 215 -20.96 5.35 14.79
N SER A 216 -21.50 6.14 15.73
CA SER A 216 -22.58 5.71 16.63
C SER A 216 -23.92 5.59 15.90
N LEU A 217 -24.20 6.48 14.94
CA LEU A 217 -25.41 6.48 14.13
C LEU A 217 -25.39 5.33 13.13
N PHE A 218 -24.22 5.01 12.54
CA PHE A 218 -24.02 3.81 11.73
C PHE A 218 -24.07 2.53 12.56
N ARG A 219 -23.55 2.53 13.79
CA ARG A 219 -23.69 1.37 14.70
C ARG A 219 -25.13 1.16 15.13
N ASN A 220 -25.88 2.23 15.36
CA ASN A 220 -27.30 2.16 15.69
C ASN A 220 -28.14 1.78 14.47
N MET A 221 -27.85 2.31 13.28
CA MET A 221 -28.52 1.89 12.04
C MET A 221 -28.18 0.45 11.66
N MET A 222 -26.93 0.00 11.79
CA MET A 222 -26.62 -1.43 11.59
C MET A 222 -27.19 -2.32 12.70
N GLY A 223 -27.27 -1.83 13.94
CA GLY A 223 -27.93 -2.53 15.04
C GLY A 223 -29.44 -2.65 14.85
N ASP A 224 -30.10 -1.63 14.28
CA ASP A 224 -31.52 -1.62 13.97
C ASP A 224 -31.83 -2.37 12.66
N GLU A 225 -30.95 -2.34 11.66
CA GLU A 225 -31.07 -3.15 10.43
C GLU A 225 -30.78 -4.63 10.70
N GLU A 226 -29.80 -4.98 11.54
CA GLU A 226 -29.58 -6.37 11.98
C GLU A 226 -30.70 -6.85 12.91
N LYS A 227 -31.27 -6.00 13.78
CA LYS A 227 -32.43 -6.37 14.61
C LYS A 227 -33.71 -6.51 13.79
N ALA A 228 -33.97 -5.64 12.83
CA ALA A 228 -35.13 -5.73 11.94
C ALA A 228 -35.02 -6.93 10.97
N ALA A 229 -33.83 -7.23 10.43
CA ALA A 229 -33.60 -8.40 9.59
C ALA A 229 -33.57 -9.73 10.38
N ARG A 230 -33.12 -9.73 11.65
CA ARG A 230 -33.16 -10.92 12.52
C ARG A 230 -34.55 -11.21 13.10
N SER A 231 -35.41 -10.19 13.25
CA SER A 231 -36.73 -10.33 13.88
C SER A 231 -37.73 -11.16 13.08
N ASP A 232 -37.54 -11.36 11.77
CA ASP A 232 -38.47 -12.16 10.94
C ASP A 232 -37.83 -13.42 10.33
N HIS A 233 -36.50 -13.57 10.40
CA HIS A 233 -35.80 -14.66 9.70
C HIS A 233 -36.15 -16.05 10.24
N TYR A 234 -36.02 -16.26 11.56
CA TYR A 234 -36.27 -17.57 12.16
C TYR A 234 -37.76 -17.95 12.17
N PRO A 235 -38.71 -17.08 12.58
CA PRO A 235 -40.14 -17.43 12.55
C PRO A 235 -40.67 -17.82 11.17
N THR A 236 -40.20 -17.15 10.13
CA THR A 236 -40.59 -17.45 8.75
C THR A 236 -40.04 -18.81 8.30
N LEU A 237 -38.76 -19.11 8.59
CA LEU A 237 -38.15 -20.39 8.24
C LEU A 237 -38.82 -21.60 8.92
N PHE A 238 -39.21 -21.46 10.20
CA PHE A 238 -39.95 -22.51 10.91
C PHE A 238 -41.37 -22.69 10.34
N LYS A 239 -42.05 -21.61 9.93
CA LYS A 239 -43.37 -21.70 9.29
C LYS A 239 -43.31 -22.38 7.92
N GLU A 240 -42.25 -22.16 7.14
CA GLU A 240 -42.06 -22.78 5.81
C GLU A 240 -41.77 -24.28 5.86
N HIS A 241 -41.03 -24.75 6.88
CA HIS A 241 -40.60 -26.15 6.99
C HIS A 241 -41.46 -27.00 7.95
N PHE A 242 -42.60 -26.46 8.40
CA PHE A 242 -43.48 -27.16 9.32
C PHE A 242 -44.29 -28.27 8.64
N THR A 243 -44.19 -29.49 9.16
CA THR A 243 -45.03 -30.62 8.75
C THR A 243 -46.08 -30.93 9.84
N PRO A 244 -47.38 -30.70 9.58
CA PRO A 244 -48.41 -30.86 10.60
C PRO A 244 -48.63 -32.33 10.95
N MET A 245 -48.46 -32.67 12.23
CA MET A 245 -48.82 -33.99 12.76
C MET A 245 -50.21 -33.93 13.43
N PRO A 246 -51.21 -34.69 12.97
CA PRO A 246 -52.56 -34.61 13.51
C PRO A 246 -52.61 -35.09 14.97
N GLY A 247 -53.15 -34.26 15.86
CA GLY A 247 -53.32 -34.56 17.29
C GLY A 247 -52.14 -34.19 18.19
N PHE A 248 -51.08 -33.56 17.66
CA PHE A 248 -49.92 -33.14 18.44
C PHE A 248 -50.12 -31.73 19.03
N ARG A 249 -49.82 -31.58 20.32
CA ARG A 249 -49.82 -30.31 21.06
C ARG A 249 -48.53 -30.22 21.84
N ALA A 250 -47.78 -29.14 21.65
CA ALA A 250 -46.57 -28.89 22.42
C ALA A 250 -46.20 -27.41 22.40
N SER A 251 -45.59 -26.94 23.49
CA SER A 251 -44.99 -25.61 23.58
C SER A 251 -43.48 -25.70 23.83
N TYR A 252 -42.72 -25.03 22.99
CA TYR A 252 -41.26 -24.97 23.06
C TYR A 252 -40.81 -23.52 23.24
N ARG A 253 -39.82 -23.31 24.10
CA ARG A 253 -39.15 -22.03 24.29
C ARG A 253 -37.67 -22.19 24.03
N PHE A 254 -37.13 -21.42 23.09
CA PHE A 254 -35.72 -21.39 22.75
C PHE A 254 -35.09 -20.09 23.21
N GLN A 255 -34.22 -20.20 24.22
CA GLN A 255 -33.35 -19.12 24.68
C GLN A 255 -32.08 -19.13 23.83
N ILE A 256 -31.94 -18.16 22.93
CA ILE A 256 -30.76 -18.00 22.08
C ILE A 256 -29.77 -17.09 22.79
N GLU A 257 -28.54 -17.56 23.02
CA GLU A 257 -27.48 -16.72 23.59
C GLU A 257 -27.15 -15.57 22.62
N GLY A 258 -27.45 -14.34 23.03
CA GLY A 258 -27.28 -13.12 22.22
C GLY A 258 -28.57 -12.42 21.82
N MET A 259 -29.75 -13.00 22.09
CA MET A 259 -31.06 -12.34 21.90
C MET A 259 -31.74 -12.04 23.25
N ASP A 260 -32.30 -10.83 23.35
CA ASP A 260 -33.02 -10.37 24.55
C ASP A 260 -34.38 -11.07 24.72
N THR A 261 -35.01 -11.54 23.63
CA THR A 261 -36.30 -12.23 23.63
C THR A 261 -36.17 -13.69 23.18
N PRO A 262 -36.70 -14.66 23.95
CA PRO A 262 -36.71 -16.06 23.52
C PRO A 262 -37.69 -16.29 22.37
N LEU A 263 -37.37 -17.28 21.54
CA LEU A 263 -38.24 -17.74 20.46
C LEU A 263 -39.24 -18.77 21.00
N ALA A 264 -40.53 -18.52 20.80
CA ALA A 264 -41.61 -19.38 21.24
C ALA A 264 -42.22 -20.14 20.06
N LEU A 265 -42.30 -21.47 20.16
CA LEU A 265 -43.07 -22.31 19.24
C LEU A 265 -44.26 -22.92 19.99
N VAL A 266 -45.47 -22.62 19.55
CA VAL A 266 -46.69 -23.24 20.07
C VAL A 266 -47.36 -23.99 18.93
N ILE A 267 -47.51 -25.31 19.10
CA ILE A 267 -48.17 -26.18 18.15
C ILE A 267 -49.51 -26.58 18.74
N ASP A 268 -50.62 -26.20 18.09
CA ASP A 268 -51.96 -26.65 18.45
C ASP A 268 -52.68 -27.17 17.21
N GLN A 269 -53.07 -28.45 17.25
CA GLN A 269 -53.91 -29.14 16.26
C GLN A 269 -53.58 -28.82 14.79
N GLY A 270 -52.30 -28.94 14.42
CA GLY A 270 -51.83 -28.78 13.04
C GLY A 270 -51.56 -27.34 12.62
N SER A 271 -51.69 -26.37 13.52
CA SER A 271 -51.22 -24.98 13.33
C SER A 271 -49.98 -24.72 14.18
N LEU A 272 -48.94 -24.14 13.55
CA LEU A 272 -47.74 -23.67 14.23
C LEU A 272 -47.84 -22.16 14.39
N ASN A 273 -47.82 -21.68 15.64
CA ASN A 273 -47.49 -20.30 15.91
C ASN A 273 -46.03 -20.19 16.37
N CYS A 274 -45.26 -19.35 15.69
CA CYS A 274 -43.85 -19.11 15.96
C CYS A 274 -43.65 -17.60 15.99
N ASP A 275 -43.35 -17.08 17.17
CA ASP A 275 -43.15 -15.65 17.44
C ASP A 275 -42.09 -15.48 18.54
N TYR A 276 -41.48 -14.30 18.61
CA TYR A 276 -40.59 -13.94 19.73
C TYR A 276 -41.43 -13.47 20.92
N ALA A 277 -41.66 -14.37 21.87
CA ALA A 277 -42.44 -14.09 23.06
C ALA A 277 -41.88 -14.87 24.26
N ASP A 278 -41.88 -14.24 25.43
CA ASP A 278 -41.55 -14.95 26.67
C ASP A 278 -42.75 -15.76 27.14
N LEU A 279 -42.71 -17.08 26.95
CA LEU A 279 -43.68 -17.98 27.54
C LEU A 279 -43.27 -18.30 28.99
N GLU A 280 -44.10 -17.88 29.95
CA GLU A 280 -43.89 -18.21 31.37
C GLU A 280 -43.97 -19.73 31.67
N ARG A 281 -44.59 -20.53 30.78
CA ARG A 281 -44.70 -21.99 30.89
C ARG A 281 -44.59 -22.68 29.52
N ALA A 282 -43.39 -23.16 29.19
CA ALA A 282 -43.17 -24.07 28.07
C ALA A 282 -42.99 -25.52 28.56
N GLU A 283 -43.44 -26.49 27.76
CA GLU A 283 -43.23 -27.93 28.05
C GLU A 283 -41.77 -28.36 27.83
N VAL A 284 -41.07 -27.64 26.95
CA VAL A 284 -39.65 -27.82 26.68
C VAL A 284 -38.96 -26.46 26.59
N ASP A 285 -38.00 -26.23 27.49
CA ASP A 285 -37.08 -25.11 27.47
C ASP A 285 -35.73 -25.55 26.92
N CYS A 286 -35.28 -24.91 25.85
CA CYS A 286 -33.98 -25.15 25.23
C CYS A 286 -33.13 -23.88 25.27
N THR A 287 -31.87 -23.99 25.68
CA THR A 287 -30.86 -22.92 25.59
C THR A 287 -29.78 -23.33 24.61
N LEU A 288 -29.50 -22.47 23.64
CA LEU A 288 -28.57 -22.74 22.54
C LEU A 288 -27.91 -21.46 22.01
N GLU A 289 -26.76 -21.60 21.37
CA GLU A 289 -26.05 -20.50 20.71
C GLU A 289 -26.62 -20.24 19.30
N GLU A 290 -26.51 -19.00 18.81
CA GLU A 290 -27.02 -18.61 17.48
C GLU A 290 -26.39 -19.45 16.34
N GLU A 291 -25.11 -19.78 16.45
CA GLU A 291 -24.41 -20.61 15.46
C GLU A 291 -25.02 -22.01 15.35
N VAL A 292 -25.46 -22.58 16.47
CA VAL A 292 -26.10 -23.90 16.53
C VAL A 292 -27.48 -23.85 15.90
N LEU A 293 -28.25 -22.79 16.15
CA LEU A 293 -29.55 -22.61 15.50
C LEU A 293 -29.41 -22.47 13.98
N GLY A 294 -28.45 -21.68 13.53
CA GLY A 294 -28.16 -21.50 12.11
C GLY A 294 -27.69 -22.79 11.42
N ALA A 295 -26.97 -23.66 12.12
CA ALA A 295 -26.58 -24.97 11.60
C ALA A 295 -27.78 -25.93 11.48
N ILE A 296 -28.74 -25.85 12.40
CA ILE A 296 -29.96 -26.66 12.38
C ILE A 296 -30.92 -26.20 11.27
N THR A 297 -31.15 -24.89 11.13
CA THR A 297 -32.04 -24.37 10.06
C THR A 297 -31.49 -24.62 8.66
N LYS A 298 -30.16 -24.78 8.51
CA LYS A 298 -29.48 -25.17 7.26
C LYS A 298 -29.41 -26.68 7.03
N GLY A 299 -30.00 -27.51 7.89
CA GLY A 299 -30.02 -28.98 7.76
C GLY A 299 -28.69 -29.67 8.05
N GLN A 300 -27.68 -28.96 8.56
CA GLN A 300 -26.35 -29.53 8.83
C GLN A 300 -26.33 -30.39 10.10
N GLN A 301 -27.23 -30.11 11.05
CA GLN A 301 -27.37 -30.83 12.32
C GLN A 301 -28.85 -30.93 12.73
N THR A 302 -29.19 -31.98 13.47
CA THR A 302 -30.54 -32.16 14.06
C THR A 302 -30.57 -31.69 15.51
N PHE A 303 -31.75 -31.34 16.04
CA PHE A 303 -31.92 -30.95 17.45
C PHE A 303 -31.44 -32.06 18.39
N GLN A 304 -31.70 -33.32 18.07
CA GLN A 304 -31.21 -34.46 18.85
C GLN A 304 -29.67 -34.56 18.83
N GLN A 305 -29.00 -34.38 17.69
CA GLN A 305 -27.54 -34.42 17.61
C GLN A 305 -26.88 -33.25 18.34
N ALA A 306 -27.47 -32.05 18.23
CA ALA A 306 -27.00 -30.87 18.93
C ALA A 306 -27.18 -31.01 20.46
N PHE A 307 -28.22 -31.69 20.92
CA PHE A 307 -28.38 -32.06 22.32
C PHE A 307 -27.35 -33.11 22.78
N MET A 308 -27.17 -34.21 22.03
CA MET A 308 -26.20 -35.26 22.39
C MET A 308 -24.74 -34.78 22.39
N SER A 309 -24.41 -33.77 21.59
CA SER A 309 -23.08 -33.14 21.57
C SER A 309 -22.87 -32.12 22.70
N GLY A 310 -23.88 -31.88 23.54
CA GLY A 310 -23.81 -30.95 24.67
C GLY A 310 -23.93 -29.47 24.30
N LYS A 311 -24.24 -29.16 23.02
CA LYS A 311 -24.38 -27.79 22.50
C LYS A 311 -25.74 -27.16 22.79
N ILE A 312 -26.76 -27.98 23.09
CA ILE A 312 -28.07 -27.54 23.54
C ILE A 312 -28.29 -28.00 24.96
N LYS A 313 -28.67 -27.08 25.85
CA LYS A 313 -29.15 -27.41 27.20
C LYS A 313 -30.67 -27.44 27.17
N MET A 314 -31.27 -28.54 27.59
CA MET A 314 -32.73 -28.71 27.55
C MET A 314 -33.29 -29.04 28.95
N LYS A 315 -34.45 -28.47 29.27
CA LYS A 315 -35.27 -28.75 30.46
C LYS A 315 -36.71 -29.01 30.01
N GLY A 316 -37.23 -30.22 30.18
CA GLY A 316 -38.60 -30.57 29.79
C GLY A 316 -38.75 -32.05 29.41
N ASP A 317 -39.75 -32.37 28.59
CA ASP A 317 -39.96 -33.74 28.09
C ASP A 317 -39.06 -34.06 26.88
N PHE A 318 -38.20 -35.07 27.03
CA PHE A 318 -37.27 -35.53 26.01
C PHE A 318 -37.94 -36.11 24.76
N GLN A 319 -39.17 -36.64 24.89
CA GLN A 319 -39.88 -37.18 23.74
C GLN A 319 -40.29 -36.06 22.77
N LEU A 320 -40.73 -34.93 23.30
CA LEU A 320 -41.11 -33.74 22.53
C LEU A 320 -39.91 -33.15 21.78
N LEU A 321 -38.71 -33.15 22.38
CA LEU A 321 -37.47 -32.74 21.69
C LEU A 321 -37.16 -33.62 20.47
N ARG A 322 -37.40 -34.93 20.57
CA ARG A 322 -37.18 -35.87 19.46
C ARG A 322 -38.24 -35.71 18.37
N ASP A 323 -39.44 -35.30 18.74
CA ASP A 323 -40.52 -35.05 17.79
C ASP A 323 -40.33 -33.71 17.05
N LEU A 324 -39.58 -32.74 17.59
CA LEU A 324 -39.17 -31.54 16.85
C LEU A 324 -38.43 -31.86 15.54
N ASP A 325 -37.49 -32.82 15.55
CA ASP A 325 -36.78 -33.25 14.35
C ASP A 325 -37.70 -33.89 13.29
N LYS A 326 -38.87 -34.41 13.71
CA LYS A 326 -39.88 -34.93 12.79
C LYS A 326 -40.83 -33.84 12.28
N LEU A 327 -41.13 -32.85 13.12
CA LEU A 327 -42.02 -31.73 12.80
C LEU A 327 -41.35 -30.73 11.85
N PHE A 328 -40.02 -30.59 11.95
CA PHE A 328 -39.22 -29.67 11.16
C PHE A 328 -38.07 -30.41 10.45
N PRO A 329 -38.34 -31.04 9.29
CA PRO A 329 -37.29 -31.64 8.47
C PRO A 329 -36.48 -30.56 7.74
N PHE A 330 -35.58 -29.88 8.46
CA PHE A 330 -34.54 -29.07 7.84
C PHE A 330 -33.53 -30.01 7.17
N ARG A 331 -33.44 -30.01 5.84
CA ARG A 331 -32.58 -30.89 5.04
C ARG A 331 -31.53 -30.14 4.26
#